data_AF-A0A101W2Q9-F1
#
_entry.id   AF-A0A101W2Q9-F1
#
_cell.length_a   1.000
_cell.length_b   1.000
_cell.length_c   1.000
_cell.angle_alpha   90.00
_cell.angle_beta   90.00
_cell.angle_gamma   90.00
#
_symmetry.space_group_name_H-M   'P 1'
#
loop_
_entity.id
_entity.type
_entity.pdbx_description
1 polymer ?
#
loop_
_entity_poly.entity_id
_entity_poly.type
_entity_poly.pdbx_seq_one_letter_code
_entity_poly.pdbx_strand_id
1 'polypeptide(L)' 'MKVNNIKNISKTINLLDKRITELLLQNEIDEDKIDTLSSIRFQYVEELNSLIRVKNTRDMFNKKNN' A
#
# COMPACT_ATOMS: atom_id res chain seq x y z
N MET A 1 -13.42 -12.39 8.17
CA MET A 1 -13.24 -11.01 7.68
C MET A 1 -11.75 -10.68 7.38
N LYS A 2 -11.08 -11.38 6.45
CA LYS A 2 -9.63 -11.15 6.15
C LYS A 2 -9.29 -10.84 4.69
N VAL A 3 -10.19 -11.10 3.74
CA VAL A 3 -9.93 -10.91 2.29
C VAL A 3 -10.02 -9.43 1.87
N ASN A 4 -10.70 -8.59 2.66
CA ASN A 4 -10.89 -7.17 2.34
C ASN A 4 -9.66 -6.29 2.62
N ASN A 5 -8.70 -6.74 3.43
CA ASN A 5 -7.59 -5.87 3.88
C ASN A 5 -6.60 -5.56 2.76
N ILE A 6 -6.19 -6.57 1.98
CA ILE A 6 -5.28 -6.37 0.83
C ILE A 6 -5.90 -5.40 -0.18
N LYS A 7 -7.17 -5.62 -0.55
CA LYS A 7 -7.88 -4.77 -1.53
C LYS A 7 -8.01 -3.33 -1.03
N ASN A 8 -8.31 -3.14 0.25
CA ASN A 8 -8.46 -1.80 0.83
C ASN A 8 -7.11 -1.07 0.91
N ILE A 9 -6.05 -1.75 1.34
CA ILE A 9 -4.70 -1.18 1.40
C ILE A 9 -4.21 -0.79 -0.01
N SER A 10 -4.40 -1.65 -1.01
CA SER A 10 -4.04 -1.30 -2.40
C SER A 10 -4.82 -0.09 -2.93
N LYS A 11 -6.12 0.03 -2.59
CA LYS A 11 -6.91 1.22 -2.93
C LYS A 11 -6.37 2.47 -2.24
N THR A 12 -5.99 2.38 -0.97
CA THR A 12 -5.41 3.50 -0.23
C THR A 12 -4.10 3.96 -0.87
N ILE A 13 -3.21 3.03 -1.21
CA ILE A 13 -1.95 3.34 -1.92
C ILE A 13 -2.24 4.07 -3.24
N ASN A 14 -3.19 3.58 -4.05
CA ASN A 14 -3.55 4.24 -5.31
C ASN A 14 -4.08 5.66 -5.12
N LEU A 15 -4.85 5.91 -4.05
CA LEU A 15 -5.33 7.25 -3.73
C LEU A 15 -4.19 8.17 -3.28
N LEU A 16 -3.24 7.65 -2.51
CA LEU A 16 -2.02 8.38 -2.13
C LEU A 16 -1.18 8.72 -3.36
N ASP A 17 -0.96 7.75 -4.27
CA ASP A 17 -0.18 7.94 -5.49
C ASP A 17 -0.81 9.02 -6.39
N LYS A 18 -2.13 8.98 -6.54
CA LYS A 18 -2.87 10.01 -7.27
C LYS A 18 -2.67 11.39 -6.62
N ARG A 19 -2.79 11.47 -5.29
CA ARG A 19 -2.67 12.75 -4.58
C ARG A 19 -1.26 13.31 -4.63
N ILE A 20 -0.24 12.48 -4.48
CA ILE A 20 1.17 12.87 -4.60
C ILE A 20 1.43 13.39 -6.02
N THR A 21 0.94 12.68 -7.04
CA THR A 21 1.06 13.11 -8.44
C THR A 21 0.40 14.46 -8.68
N GLU A 22 -0.81 14.68 -8.16
CA GLU A 22 -1.51 15.97 -8.26
C GLU A 22 -0.70 17.11 -7.63
N LEU A 23 -0.06 16.88 -6.47
CA LEU A 23 0.77 17.88 -5.80
C LEU A 23 2.06 18.19 -6.56
N LEU A 24 2.69 17.17 -7.14
CA LEU A 24 3.91 17.33 -7.96
C LEU A 24 3.66 18.11 -9.27
N LEU A 25 2.42 18.16 -9.74
CA LEU A 25 2.03 18.91 -10.94
C LEU A 25 1.62 20.36 -10.67
N GLN A 26 1.65 20.80 -9.40
CA GLN A 26 1.32 22.18 -9.05
C GLN A 26 2.48 23.12 -9.40
N ASN A 27 2.15 24.38 -9.73
CA ASN A 27 3.16 25.41 -10.04
C ASN A 27 4.05 25.75 -8.83
N GLU A 28 3.51 25.56 -7.61
CA GLU A 28 4.23 25.69 -6.36
C GLU A 28 4.19 24.34 -5.63
N ILE A 29 5.36 23.81 -5.28
CA ILE A 29 5.50 22.49 -4.67
C ILE A 29 5.50 22.65 -3.16
N ASP A 30 4.52 22.01 -2.52
CA ASP A 30 4.47 21.83 -1.07
C ASP A 30 5.25 20.56 -0.69
N GLU A 31 6.56 20.72 -0.49
CA GLU A 31 7.51 19.62 -0.22
C GLU A 31 7.16 18.86 1.07
N ASP A 32 6.87 19.59 2.17
CA ASP A 32 6.51 19.00 3.47
C ASP A 32 5.30 18.06 3.37
N LYS A 33 4.31 18.46 2.59
CA LYS A 33 3.10 17.66 2.37
C LYS A 33 3.38 16.43 1.51
N ILE A 34 4.21 16.56 0.49
CA ILE A 34 4.62 15.44 -0.36
C ILE A 34 5.43 14.42 0.45
N ASP A 35 6.36 14.89 1.30
CA ASP A 35 7.15 14.03 2.17
C ASP A 35 6.30 13.29 3.20
N THR A 36 5.33 13.99 3.80
CA THR A 36 4.37 13.38 4.72
C THR A 36 3.56 12.29 4.02
N LEU A 37 3.00 12.57 2.84
CA LEU A 37 2.20 11.61 2.09
C LEU A 37 3.04 10.42 1.60
N SER A 38 4.27 10.66 1.17
CA SER A 38 5.20 9.62 0.73
C SER A 38 5.59 8.69 1.88
N SER A 39 5.80 9.24 3.07
CA SER A 39 6.07 8.47 4.29
C SER A 39 4.89 7.57 4.67
N ILE A 40 3.66 8.10 4.61
CA ILE A 40 2.44 7.31 4.87
C ILE A 40 2.27 6.22 3.80
N ARG A 41 2.47 6.55 2.52
CA ARG A 41 2.42 5.60 1.41
C ARG A 41 3.39 4.44 1.61
N PHE A 42 4.61 4.73 2.07
CA PHE A 42 5.61 3.70 2.39
C PHE A 42 5.10 2.72 3.46
N GLN A 43 4.49 3.21 4.54
CA GLN A 43 3.93 2.35 5.58
C GLN A 43 2.84 1.41 5.05
N TYR A 44 1.95 1.91 4.19
CA TYR A 44 0.91 1.08 3.56
C TYR A 44 1.50 0.01 2.62
N VAL A 45 2.58 0.33 1.89
CA VAL A 45 3.29 -0.64 1.04
C VAL A 45 3.92 -1.76 1.88
N GLU A 46 4.54 -1.42 3.01
CA GLU A 46 5.10 -2.41 3.94
C GLU A 46 4.02 -3.32 4.53
N GLU A 47 2.87 -2.77 4.92
CA GLU A 47 1.74 -3.56 5.39
C GLU A 47 1.21 -4.50 4.30
N LEU A 48 1.06 -4.01 3.07
CA LEU A 48 0.63 -4.81 1.94
C LEU A 48 1.58 -5.99 1.69
N ASN A 49 2.88 -5.72 1.67
CA ASN A 49 3.91 -6.73 1.50
C ASN A 49 3.86 -7.79 2.60
N SER A 50 3.65 -7.36 3.86
CA SER A 50 3.47 -8.27 4.99
C SER A 50 2.27 -9.19 4.81
N LEU A 51 1.11 -8.64 4.43
CA LEU A 51 -0.10 -9.42 4.18
C LEU A 51 0.06 -10.42 3.04
N ILE A 52 0.72 -10.02 1.95
CA ILE A 52 1.02 -10.92 0.82
C ILE A 52 1.93 -12.07 1.26
N ARG A 53 2.99 -11.79 2.03
CA ARG A 53 3.87 -12.83 2.58
C ARG A 53 3.08 -13.84 3.41
N VAL A 54 2.26 -13.36 4.35
CA VAL A 54 1.42 -14.24 5.20
C VAL A 54 0.48 -15.11 4.36
N LYS A 55 -0.16 -14.52 3.33
CA LYS A 55 -1.02 -15.26 2.41
C LYS A 55 -0.25 -16.35 1.68
N ASN A 56 0.90 -16.01 1.09
CA ASN A 56 1.73 -16.95 0.33
C ASN A 56 2.24 -18.10 1.21
N THR A 57 2.68 -17.80 2.44
CA THR A 57 3.09 -18.83 3.41
C THR A 57 1.93 -19.79 3.71
N ARG A 58 0.74 -19.26 3.99
CA ARG A 58 -0.45 -20.08 4.23
C ARG A 58 -0.79 -20.98 3.04
N ASP A 59 -0.75 -20.42 1.83
CA ASP A 59 -1.04 -21.16 0.60
C ASP A 59 -0.03 -22.29 0.37
N MET A 60 1.26 -22.08 0.70
CA MET A 60 2.30 -23.13 0.64
C MET A 60 2.01 -24.30 1.58
N PHE A 61 1.63 -24.02 2.84
CA PHE A 61 1.28 -25.07 3.80
C PHE A 61 0.02 -25.83 3.39
N ASN A 62 -1.00 -25.13 2.89
CA ASN A 62 -2.22 -25.76 2.40
C ASN A 62 -1.95 -26.67 1.19
N LYS A 63 -1.05 -26.26 0.29
CA LYS A 63 -0.66 -27.06 -0.90
C LYS A 63 0.16 -28.30 -0.55
N LYS A 64 0.82 -28.33 0.61
CA LYS A 64 1.63 -29.48 1.08
C LYS A 64 0.78 -30.56 1.76
N ASN A 65 -0.41 -30.22 2.22
CA ASN A 65 -1.32 -31.11 2.95
C ASN A 65 -2.44 -31.70 2.06
N ASN A 66 -2.48 -31.34 0.78
CA ASN A 66 -3.34 -31.92 -0.27
C ASN A 66 -2.47 -32.66 -1.28
#